data_AF-A0A0J7MU50-F1
#
_entry.id   AF-A0A0J7MU50-F1
#
_cell.length_a   1.000
_cell.length_b   1.000
_cell.length_c   1.000
_cell.angle_alpha   90.00
_cell.angle_beta   90.00
_cell.angle_gamma   90.00
#
_symmetry.space_group_name_H-M   'P 1'
#
loop_
_entity.id
_entity.type
_entity.pdbx_description
1 polymer ?
#
loop_
_entity_poly.entity_id
_entity_poly.type
_entity_poly.pdbx_seq_one_letter_code
_entity_poly.pdbx_strand_id
1 'polypeptide(L)'
;MAEQTDILKAIDELLDDPGYWDEALPPHPRPEKPPPTPAIPPQPRPPKVGTLIQRSDHVNRRKQAILLQPPPPPPKRRQRAAATAERPLSCQATEPTANGQPELLMPAGPLPPPPIPVQVEPGIVIEVPHFAVHVSGRYKPRTAQGRWILRFSRTGQLTYRRRLA
;
A
#
# COMPACT_ATOMS: atom_id res chain seq x y z
N MET A 1 59.60 56.86 -31.54
CA MET A 1 59.95 55.60 -30.84
C MET A 1 59.84 55.69 -29.31
N ALA A 2 59.64 56.87 -28.70
CA ALA A 2 59.55 57.02 -27.23
C ALA A 2 58.20 56.59 -26.62
N GLU A 3 57.12 56.56 -27.41
CA GLU A 3 55.78 56.34 -26.85
C GLU A 3 55.53 54.91 -26.38
N GLN A 4 56.13 53.91 -27.03
CA GLN A 4 55.90 52.52 -26.65
C GLN A 4 56.63 52.13 -25.36
N THR A 5 57.78 52.76 -25.09
CA THR A 5 58.52 52.56 -23.83
C THR A 5 57.84 53.25 -22.65
N ASP A 6 57.17 54.39 -22.88
CA ASP A 6 56.41 55.07 -21.83
C ASP A 6 55.12 54.31 -21.47
N ILE A 7 54.44 53.71 -22.46
CA ILE A 7 53.27 52.86 -22.20
C ILE A 7 53.66 51.63 -21.38
N LEU A 8 54.77 50.96 -21.72
CA LEU A 8 55.22 49.78 -20.96
C LEU A 8 55.62 50.13 -19.53
N LYS A 9 56.30 51.27 -19.32
CA LYS A 9 56.62 51.75 -17.97
C LYS A 9 55.38 52.09 -17.14
N ALA A 10 54.37 52.72 -17.75
CA ALA A 10 53.12 53.03 -17.06
C ALA A 10 52.32 51.77 -16.67
N ILE A 11 52.42 50.70 -17.46
CA ILE A 11 51.82 49.39 -17.14
C ILE A 11 52.55 48.74 -15.96
N ASP A 12 53.88 48.75 -15.95
CA ASP A 12 54.67 48.18 -14.86
C ASP A 12 54.42 48.95 -13.54
N GLU A 13 54.37 50.29 -13.60
CA GLU A 13 54.06 51.14 -12.43
C GLU A 13 52.65 50.88 -11.85
N LEU A 14 51.66 50.58 -12.72
CA LEU A 14 50.30 50.22 -12.29
C LEU A 14 50.21 48.81 -11.69
N LEU A 15 51.04 47.87 -12.18
CA LEU A 15 51.10 46.49 -11.68
C LEU A 15 51.83 46.39 -10.34
N ASP A 16 52.78 47.29 -10.08
CA ASP A 16 53.56 47.35 -8.84
C ASP A 16 52.84 48.06 -7.67
N ASP A 17 51.63 48.62 -7.88
CA ASP A 17 50.80 49.15 -6.79
C ASP A 17 49.95 48.02 -6.15
N PRO A 18 50.33 47.52 -4.96
CA PRO A 18 49.62 46.42 -4.32
C PRO A 18 48.24 46.82 -3.80
N GLY A 19 47.94 48.12 -3.65
CA GLY A 19 46.66 48.62 -3.14
C GLY A 19 45.59 48.81 -4.21
N TYR A 20 46.00 48.97 -5.48
CA TYR A 20 45.08 49.23 -6.60
C TYR A 20 44.06 48.10 -6.80
N TRP A 21 44.52 46.85 -6.69
CA TRP A 21 43.67 45.68 -6.91
C TRP A 21 42.70 45.40 -5.76
N ASP A 22 43.04 45.81 -4.53
CA ASP A 22 42.16 45.68 -3.36
C ASP A 22 41.00 46.70 -3.38
N GLU A 23 41.19 47.86 -4.01
CA GLU A 23 40.18 48.92 -4.12
C GLU A 23 39.32 48.79 -5.38
N ALA A 24 39.88 48.26 -6.47
CA ALA A 24 39.17 48.03 -7.73
C ALA A 24 38.21 46.82 -7.68
N LEU A 25 38.45 45.87 -6.77
CA LEU A 25 37.60 44.69 -6.62
C LEU A 25 36.53 44.92 -5.54
N PRO A 26 35.24 44.64 -5.83
CA PRO A 26 34.21 44.69 -4.81
C PRO A 26 34.54 43.68 -3.70
N PRO A 27 34.33 44.04 -2.41
CA PRO A 27 34.67 43.14 -1.30
C PRO A 27 33.95 41.81 -1.46
N HIS A 28 34.70 40.71 -1.36
CA HIS A 28 34.12 39.37 -1.48
C HIS A 28 32.98 39.19 -0.47
N PRO A 29 31.81 38.68 -0.91
CA PRO A 29 30.70 38.41 0.01
C PRO A 29 31.18 37.37 1.04
N ARG A 30 31.04 37.73 2.32
CA ARG A 30 31.34 36.83 3.43
C ARG A 30 30.50 35.55 3.28
N PRO A 31 31.06 34.34 3.47
CA PRO A 31 30.25 33.13 3.46
C PRO A 31 29.20 33.21 4.57
N GLU A 32 27.93 33.29 4.18
CA GLU A 32 26.82 33.22 5.12
C GLU A 32 26.84 31.87 5.83
N LYS A 33 26.80 31.89 7.15
CA LYS A 33 26.71 30.69 7.98
C LYS A 33 25.40 29.96 7.62
N PRO A 34 25.44 28.66 7.27
CA PRO A 34 24.22 27.94 6.93
C PRO A 34 23.24 28.00 8.12
N PRO A 35 21.92 28.09 7.85
CA PRO A 35 20.92 28.12 8.92
C PRO A 35 21.03 26.85 9.78
N PRO A 36 20.76 26.94 11.09
CA PRO A 36 20.80 25.77 11.96
C PRO A 36 19.81 24.72 11.47
N THR A 37 20.31 23.52 11.16
CA THR A 37 19.49 22.38 10.73
C THR A 37 18.44 22.08 11.81
N PRO A 38 17.14 21.99 11.47
CA PRO A 38 16.11 21.63 12.44
C PRO A 38 16.36 20.22 12.98
N ALA A 39 16.33 20.08 14.31
CA ALA A 39 16.54 18.80 14.98
C ALA A 39 15.40 17.82 14.62
N ILE A 40 15.74 16.70 13.98
CA ILE A 40 14.80 15.63 13.67
C ILE A 40 14.47 14.91 14.98
N PRO A 41 13.18 14.71 15.34
CA PRO A 41 12.81 13.98 16.53
C PRO A 41 13.29 12.51 16.43
N PRO A 42 13.79 11.92 17.53
CA PRO A 42 14.24 10.54 17.51
C PRO A 42 13.07 9.59 17.22
N GLN A 43 13.30 8.65 16.31
CA GLN A 43 12.31 7.61 15.99
C GLN A 43 12.06 6.72 17.22
N PRO A 44 10.80 6.31 17.49
CA PRO A 44 10.48 5.42 18.60
C PRO A 44 11.17 4.07 18.39
N ARG A 45 11.92 3.62 19.42
CA ARG A 45 12.62 2.34 19.38
C ARG A 45 11.63 1.19 19.60
N PRO A 46 11.80 0.04 18.92
CA PRO A 46 11.00 -1.13 19.22
C PRO A 46 11.23 -1.58 20.67
N PRO A 47 10.20 -2.16 21.31
CA PRO A 47 10.32 -2.69 22.67
C PRO A 47 11.35 -3.81 22.74
N LYS A 48 12.09 -3.89 23.85
CA LYS A 48 13.09 -4.94 24.07
C LYS A 48 12.39 -6.29 24.25
N VAL A 49 13.02 -7.37 23.80
CA VAL A 49 12.56 -8.74 24.08
C VAL A 49 12.37 -8.91 25.59
N GLY A 50 11.22 -9.42 26.03
CA GLY A 50 10.84 -9.51 27.45
C GLY A 50 10.07 -8.31 28.01
N THR A 51 9.88 -7.24 27.23
CA THR A 51 9.00 -6.13 27.62
C THR A 51 7.54 -6.58 27.50
N LEU A 52 6.82 -6.63 28.62
CA LEU A 52 5.37 -6.86 28.63
C LEU A 52 4.65 -5.66 28.01
N ILE A 53 3.95 -5.87 26.90
CA ILE A 53 3.15 -4.84 26.24
C ILE A 53 1.70 -5.06 26.63
N GLN A 54 1.28 -4.35 27.68
CA GLN A 54 -0.01 -4.52 28.37
C GLN A 54 -1.21 -4.72 27.44
N ARG A 55 -1.34 -3.91 26.38
CA ARG A 55 -2.47 -4.02 25.42
C ARG A 55 -2.37 -5.27 24.54
N SER A 56 -1.20 -5.58 24.01
CA SER A 56 -1.00 -6.72 23.11
C SER A 56 -1.14 -8.04 23.87
N ASP A 57 -0.54 -8.12 25.06
CA ASP A 57 -0.56 -9.33 25.88
C ASP A 57 -1.97 -9.64 26.39
N HIS A 58 -2.75 -8.62 26.76
CA HIS A 58 -4.16 -8.80 27.12
C HIS A 58 -4.98 -9.37 25.95
N VAL A 59 -4.80 -8.82 24.74
CA VAL A 59 -5.50 -9.30 23.53
C VAL A 59 -5.08 -10.74 23.19
N ASN A 60 -3.78 -11.05 23.26
CA ASN A 60 -3.27 -12.38 23.00
C ASN A 60 -3.78 -13.39 24.03
N ARG A 61 -3.81 -13.03 25.33
CA ARG A 61 -4.38 -13.88 26.38
C ARG A 61 -5.87 -14.16 26.13
N ARG A 62 -6.65 -13.15 25.72
CA ARG A 62 -8.07 -13.34 25.37
C ARG A 62 -8.24 -14.27 24.16
N LYS A 63 -7.42 -14.11 23.12
CA LYS A 63 -7.44 -14.99 21.95
C LYS A 63 -7.10 -16.44 22.32
N GLN A 64 -6.08 -16.64 23.13
CA GLN A 64 -5.72 -17.97 23.63
C GLN A 64 -6.85 -18.58 24.45
N ALA A 65 -7.50 -17.81 25.33
CA ALA A 65 -8.64 -18.30 26.10
C ALA A 65 -9.79 -18.78 25.20
N ILE A 66 -10.10 -18.05 24.12
CA ILE A 66 -11.13 -18.46 23.15
C ILE A 66 -10.72 -19.70 22.37
N LEU A 67 -9.46 -19.76 21.92
CA LEU A 67 -8.95 -20.89 21.13
C LEU A 67 -8.92 -22.20 21.93
N LEU A 68 -8.63 -22.10 23.23
CA LEU A 68 -8.60 -23.25 24.14
C LEU A 68 -9.98 -23.60 24.70
N GLN A 69 -11.00 -22.78 24.45
CA GLN A 69 -12.35 -23.06 24.91
C GLN A 69 -12.95 -24.21 24.08
N PRO A 70 -13.52 -25.24 24.73
CA PRO A 70 -14.24 -26.29 24.01
C PRO A 70 -15.40 -25.69 23.21
N PRO A 71 -15.61 -26.14 21.95
CA PRO A 71 -16.64 -25.56 21.10
C PRO A 71 -18.02 -25.75 21.74
N PRO A 72 -18.94 -24.77 21.56
CA PRO A 72 -20.28 -24.89 22.12
C PRO A 72 -21.00 -26.11 21.54
N PRO A 73 -21.89 -26.74 22.32
CA PRO A 73 -22.65 -27.88 21.84
C PRO A 73 -23.54 -27.47 20.65
N PRO A 74 -23.76 -28.39 19.68
CA PRO A 74 -24.59 -28.10 18.53
C PRO A 74 -26.04 -27.77 18.97
N PRO A 75 -26.74 -26.87 18.25
CA PRO A 75 -28.10 -26.50 18.57
C PRO A 75 -29.05 -27.71 18.48
N LYS A 76 -29.96 -27.83 19.44
CA LYS A 76 -30.93 -28.93 19.53
C LYS A 76 -31.92 -28.84 18.36
N ARG A 77 -31.80 -29.76 17.39
CA ARG A 77 -32.70 -29.86 16.24
C ARG A 77 -34.09 -30.27 16.72
N ARG A 78 -35.11 -29.42 16.53
CA ARG A 78 -36.52 -29.78 16.79
C ARG A 78 -36.91 -30.88 15.81
N GLN A 79 -37.15 -32.08 16.32
CA GLN A 79 -37.78 -33.14 15.55
C GLN A 79 -39.22 -32.72 15.27
N ARG A 80 -39.53 -32.32 14.03
CA ARG A 80 -40.92 -32.29 13.58
C ARG A 80 -41.38 -33.74 13.54
N ALA A 81 -42.46 -34.04 14.26
CA ALA A 81 -43.16 -35.31 14.16
C ALA A 81 -43.49 -35.57 12.69
N ALA A 82 -42.99 -36.69 12.17
CA ALA A 82 -43.34 -37.17 10.86
C ALA A 82 -44.84 -37.50 10.88
N ALA A 83 -45.64 -36.73 10.13
CA ALA A 83 -46.97 -37.14 9.76
C ALA A 83 -46.83 -38.35 8.84
N THR A 84 -47.40 -39.46 9.27
CA THR A 84 -47.71 -40.64 8.47
C THR A 84 -48.47 -40.21 7.22
N ALA A 85 -47.85 -40.33 6.05
CA ALA A 85 -48.52 -40.29 4.76
C ALA A 85 -47.78 -41.25 3.81
N GLU A 86 -48.31 -42.46 3.79
CA GLU A 86 -48.39 -43.45 2.71
C GLU A 86 -47.31 -43.48 1.61
N ARG A 87 -46.57 -44.60 1.68
CA ARG A 87 -45.80 -45.26 0.63
C ARG A 87 -46.67 -45.55 -0.60
N PRO A 88 -46.11 -45.44 -1.81
CA PRO A 88 -46.26 -46.53 -2.76
C PRO A 88 -44.90 -47.11 -3.16
N LEU A 89 -44.85 -48.44 -3.11
CA LEU A 89 -43.86 -49.26 -3.80
C LEU A 89 -44.04 -49.08 -5.30
N SER A 90 -42.98 -48.71 -6.01
CA SER A 90 -42.82 -49.09 -7.40
C SER A 90 -41.37 -49.51 -7.62
N CYS A 91 -41.20 -50.82 -7.68
CA CYS A 91 -39.97 -51.52 -8.03
C CYS A 91 -39.82 -51.42 -9.54
N GLN A 92 -38.81 -50.72 -10.05
CA GLN A 92 -38.16 -51.11 -11.30
C GLN A 92 -36.66 -50.92 -11.15
N ALA A 93 -35.95 -52.03 -11.32
CA ALA A 93 -34.52 -52.17 -11.27
C ALA A 93 -33.90 -51.71 -12.59
N THR A 94 -32.87 -50.88 -12.49
CA THR A 94 -31.78 -50.75 -13.46
C THR A 94 -30.63 -50.07 -12.73
N GLU A 95 -29.63 -50.87 -12.32
CA GLU A 95 -28.28 -50.38 -12.02
C GLU A 95 -27.53 -50.09 -13.34
N PRO A 96 -26.33 -49.47 -13.37
CA PRO A 96 -25.46 -49.02 -12.28
C PRO A 96 -24.91 -47.57 -12.46
N THR A 97 -24.12 -47.12 -11.47
CA THR A 97 -23.25 -45.92 -11.46
C THR A 97 -23.84 -44.69 -10.79
N ALA A 98 -23.73 -44.66 -9.45
CA ALA A 98 -23.74 -43.42 -8.71
C ALA A 98 -22.45 -43.37 -7.89
N ASN A 99 -21.43 -42.71 -8.45
CA ASN A 99 -20.33 -42.15 -7.67
C ASN A 99 -20.96 -41.15 -6.70
N GLY A 100 -21.24 -41.60 -5.48
CA GLY A 100 -21.75 -40.75 -4.41
C GLY A 100 -20.67 -39.77 -3.96
N GLN A 101 -20.54 -38.66 -4.68
CA GLN A 101 -20.01 -37.45 -4.07
C GLN A 101 -21.10 -36.93 -3.14
N PRO A 102 -20.82 -36.67 -1.84
CA PRO A 102 -21.75 -35.92 -1.04
C PRO A 102 -21.88 -34.54 -1.68
N GLU A 103 -23.07 -34.23 -2.17
CA GLU A 103 -23.43 -32.89 -2.64
C GLU A 103 -23.21 -31.93 -1.47
N LEU A 104 -22.05 -31.29 -1.47
CA LEU A 104 -21.68 -30.32 -0.46
C LEU A 104 -22.70 -29.19 -0.59
N LEU A 105 -23.61 -29.15 0.37
CA LEU A 105 -24.60 -28.09 0.55
C LEU A 105 -23.83 -26.78 0.74
N MET A 106 -23.53 -26.10 -0.37
CA MET A 106 -22.78 -24.85 -0.35
C MET A 106 -23.59 -23.85 0.47
N PRO A 107 -23.02 -23.23 1.52
CA PRO A 107 -23.70 -22.12 2.17
C PRO A 107 -23.85 -21.04 1.10
N ALA A 108 -25.08 -20.85 0.61
CA ALA A 108 -25.43 -19.82 -0.34
C ALA A 108 -25.34 -18.44 0.36
N GLY A 109 -24.11 -18.00 0.59
CA GLY A 109 -23.81 -16.61 0.95
C GLY A 109 -24.08 -15.69 -0.24
N PRO A 110 -24.30 -14.39 0.01
CA PRO A 110 -24.49 -13.43 -1.07
C PRO A 110 -23.32 -13.53 -2.05
N LEU A 111 -23.63 -13.61 -3.34
CA LEU A 111 -22.65 -13.70 -4.42
C LEU A 111 -21.65 -12.53 -4.28
N PRO A 112 -20.33 -12.77 -4.37
CA PRO A 112 -19.36 -11.69 -4.30
C PRO A 112 -19.64 -10.68 -5.41
N PRO A 113 -19.54 -9.36 -5.10
CA PRO A 113 -19.78 -8.33 -6.10
C PRO A 113 -18.79 -8.47 -7.27
N PRO A 114 -19.24 -8.22 -8.51
CA PRO A 114 -18.39 -8.37 -9.68
C PRO A 114 -17.20 -7.40 -9.64
N PRO A 115 -16.05 -7.78 -10.21
CA PRO A 115 -14.93 -6.86 -10.42
C PRO A 115 -15.34 -5.67 -11.28
N ILE A 116 -14.81 -4.49 -10.96
CA ILE A 116 -15.13 -3.24 -11.64
C ILE A 116 -14.04 -2.96 -12.69
N PRO A 117 -14.38 -2.78 -13.98
CA PRO A 117 -13.42 -2.39 -14.99
C PRO A 117 -13.04 -0.92 -14.81
N VAL A 118 -11.76 -0.65 -14.55
CA VAL A 118 -11.22 0.71 -14.39
C VAL A 118 -10.28 1.00 -15.55
N GLN A 119 -10.60 2.04 -16.33
CA GLN A 119 -9.72 2.53 -17.38
C GLN A 119 -8.61 3.37 -16.75
N VAL A 120 -7.39 2.86 -16.78
CA VAL A 120 -6.22 3.51 -16.18
C VAL A 120 -5.49 4.35 -17.21
N GLU A 121 -5.38 3.89 -18.45
CA GLU A 121 -4.90 4.68 -19.59
C GLU A 121 -5.85 4.46 -20.77
N PRO A 122 -5.91 5.36 -21.75
CA PRO A 122 -6.68 5.12 -22.97
C PRO A 122 -6.20 3.79 -23.61
N GLY A 123 -7.05 2.77 -23.55
CA GLY A 123 -6.76 1.41 -24.03
C GLY A 123 -6.30 0.39 -22.97
N ILE A 124 -6.06 0.77 -21.71
CA ILE A 124 -5.70 -0.16 -20.62
C ILE A 124 -6.84 -0.21 -19.59
N VAL A 125 -7.63 -1.28 -19.68
CA VAL A 125 -8.68 -1.60 -18.70
C VAL A 125 -8.13 -2.62 -17.73
N ILE A 126 -8.23 -2.32 -16.43
CA ILE A 126 -7.84 -3.22 -15.36
C ILE A 126 -9.09 -3.62 -14.59
N GLU A 127 -9.29 -4.93 -14.41
CA GLU A 127 -10.31 -5.43 -13.50
C GLU A 127 -9.86 -5.23 -12.05
N VAL A 128 -10.60 -4.37 -11.34
CA VAL A 128 -10.31 -4.04 -9.96
C VAL A 128 -11.37 -4.68 -9.07
N PRO A 129 -11.00 -5.48 -8.05
CA PRO A 129 -11.97 -6.03 -7.12
C PRO A 129 -12.79 -4.93 -6.44
N HIS A 130 -14.09 -5.14 -6.29
CA HIS A 130 -14.99 -4.19 -5.63
C HIS A 130 -14.48 -3.74 -4.24
N PHE A 131 -13.91 -4.68 -3.47
CA PHE A 131 -13.29 -4.41 -2.17
C PHE A 131 -12.15 -3.37 -2.29
N ALA A 132 -11.35 -3.44 -3.34
CA ALA A 132 -10.23 -2.53 -3.52
C ALA A 132 -10.66 -1.11 -3.88
N VAL A 133 -11.81 -0.97 -4.54
CA VAL A 133 -12.41 0.32 -4.90
C VAL A 133 -13.08 0.98 -3.69
N HIS A 134 -13.92 0.22 -2.97
CA HIS A 134 -14.81 0.80 -1.95
C HIS A 134 -14.33 0.64 -0.51
N VAL A 135 -13.49 -0.35 -0.21
CA VAL A 135 -13.08 -0.66 1.16
C VAL A 135 -11.64 -0.27 1.42
N SER A 136 -10.68 -0.79 0.65
CA SER A 136 -9.25 -0.47 0.87
C SER A 136 -8.82 0.83 0.18
N GLY A 137 -9.50 1.23 -0.90
CA GLY A 137 -9.15 2.38 -1.73
C GLY A 137 -7.79 2.27 -2.42
N ARG A 138 -7.17 1.09 -2.44
CA ARG A 138 -5.82 0.88 -3.02
C ARG A 138 -5.75 -0.48 -3.71
N TYR A 139 -5.23 -0.46 -4.93
CA TYR A 139 -4.98 -1.67 -5.71
C TYR A 139 -3.62 -1.61 -6.40
N LYS A 140 -2.94 -2.76 -6.50
CA LYS A 140 -1.63 -2.88 -7.15
C LYS A 140 -1.64 -3.97 -8.23
N PRO A 141 -2.28 -3.71 -9.38
CA PRO A 141 -2.38 -4.71 -10.43
C PRO A 141 -1.02 -4.95 -11.09
N ARG A 142 -0.83 -6.18 -11.56
CA ARG A 142 0.25 -6.54 -12.47
C ARG A 142 -0.39 -6.83 -13.82
N THR A 143 -0.04 -6.03 -14.82
CA THR A 143 -0.54 -6.17 -16.20
C THR A 143 0.66 -6.49 -17.10
N ALA A 144 0.43 -6.94 -18.33
CA ALA A 144 1.50 -7.14 -19.33
C ALA A 144 2.36 -5.88 -19.54
N GLN A 145 1.78 -4.70 -19.36
CA GLN A 145 2.49 -3.43 -19.45
C GLN A 145 3.28 -3.04 -18.19
N GLY A 146 3.22 -3.83 -17.11
CA GLY A 146 3.98 -3.59 -15.89
C GLY A 146 3.12 -3.51 -14.64
N ARG A 147 3.72 -2.99 -13.56
CA ARG A 147 3.08 -2.90 -12.26
C ARG A 147 2.43 -1.53 -12.09
N TRP A 148 1.23 -1.50 -11.53
CA TRP A 148 0.51 -0.27 -11.30
C TRP A 148 0.24 -0.05 -9.82
N ILE A 149 0.11 1.22 -9.44
CA ILE A 149 -0.46 1.64 -8.16
C ILE A 149 -1.68 2.48 -8.49
N LEU A 150 -2.85 1.98 -8.10
CA LEU A 150 -4.13 2.68 -8.21
C LEU A 150 -4.61 3.06 -6.81
N ARG A 151 -5.16 4.27 -6.69
CA ARG A 151 -5.88 4.71 -5.48
C ARG A 151 -7.24 5.24 -5.86
N PHE A 152 -8.23 4.90 -5.04
CA PHE A 152 -9.62 5.27 -5.22
C PHE A 152 -10.06 6.21 -4.10
N SER A 153 -10.95 7.13 -4.42
CA SER A 153 -11.69 7.89 -3.42
C SER A 153 -12.65 6.97 -2.66
N ARG A 154 -13.23 7.48 -1.57
CA ARG A 154 -14.30 6.77 -0.86
C ARG A 154 -15.56 6.55 -1.70
N THR A 155 -15.74 7.35 -2.76
CA THR A 155 -16.82 7.22 -3.74
C THR A 155 -16.48 6.25 -4.88
N GLY A 156 -15.30 5.61 -4.85
CA GLY A 156 -14.87 4.64 -5.87
C GLY A 156 -14.25 5.25 -7.12
N GLN A 157 -14.02 6.56 -7.15
CA GLN A 157 -13.40 7.26 -8.28
C GLN A 157 -11.88 7.11 -8.25
N LEU A 158 -11.25 6.90 -9.41
CA LEU A 158 -9.79 6.81 -9.50
C LEU A 158 -9.16 8.19 -9.25
N THR A 159 -8.39 8.33 -8.18
CA THR A 159 -7.74 9.62 -7.81
C THR A 159 -6.26 9.64 -8.12
N TYR A 160 -5.60 8.48 -8.09
CA TYR A 160 -4.18 8.37 -8.36
C TYR A 160 -3.89 7.12 -9.15
N ARG A 161 -3.07 7.28 -10.19
CA ARG A 161 -2.51 6.18 -10.96
C ARG A 161 -1.02 6.43 -11.18
N ARG A 162 -0.22 5.38 -10.98
CA ARG A 162 1.21 5.39 -11.30
C ARG A 162 1.64 4.03 -11.82
N ARG A 163 2.37 4.03 -12.93
CA ARG A 163 3.10 2.87 -13.43
C ARG A 163 4.45 2.79 -12.71
N LEU A 164 4.81 1.60 -12.26
CA LEU A 164 6.14 1.24 -11.80
C LEU A 164 6.80 0.50 -12.98
N ALA A 165 7.91 1.06 -13.45
CA ALA A 165 8.75 0.46 -14.50
C ALA A 165 9.28 -0.90 -14.05
#